data_AF-A0A702BV83-F1
#
_entry.id   AF-A0A702BV83-F1
#
_cell.length_a   1.000
_cell.length_b   1.000
_cell.length_c   1.000
_cell.angle_alpha   90.00
_cell.angle_beta   90.00
_cell.angle_gamma   90.00
#
_symmetry.space_group_name_H-M   'P 1'
#
loop_
_entity.id
_entity.type
_entity.pdbx_description
1 polymer ?
#
loop_
_entity_poly.entity_id
_entity_poly.type
_entity_poly.pdbx_seq_one_letter_code
_entity_poly.pdbx_strand_id
1 'polypeptide(L)'
;MMPEAGNGLLCLALGVALLLSVYPLWGVARGDARMMASARLFSWLLFLCVAGAFAVLVHAFVVNDFTVLYVASNSNTQLPVWYRVAATWGAHEGSLLLWVLLMSGWTFAVAVFSRSMPPDIVARVLAVMGMVSAGFLLFILFTSSPFARTLPDFPVE
;
A
#
# COMPACT_ATOMS: atom_id res chain seq x y z
N MET A 1 -10.61 12.75 9.07
CA MET A 1 -10.34 11.55 9.89
C MET A 1 -10.06 10.32 9.02
N MET A 2 -10.86 10.04 7.99
CA MET A 2 -10.62 8.91 7.08
C MET A 2 -9.27 8.99 6.33
N PRO A 3 -8.86 10.15 5.75
CA PRO A 3 -7.55 10.26 5.09
C PRO A 3 -6.34 10.08 6.02
N GLU A 4 -6.45 10.49 7.29
CA GLU A 4 -5.42 10.21 8.30
C GLU A 4 -5.28 8.71 8.57
N ALA A 5 -6.40 7.97 8.58
CA ALA A 5 -6.38 6.52 8.68
C ALA A 5 -5.73 5.88 7.45
N GLY A 6 -6.00 6.40 6.24
CA GLY A 6 -5.34 5.98 5.00
C GLY A 6 -3.81 6.16 5.07
N ASN A 7 -3.34 7.33 5.51
CA ASN A 7 -1.92 7.58 5.71
C ASN A 7 -1.32 6.70 6.82
N GLY A 8 -2.04 6.51 7.93
CA GLY A 8 -1.64 5.59 9.00
C GLY A 8 -1.48 4.14 8.51
N LEU A 9 -2.37 3.67 7.64
CA LEU A 9 -2.27 2.36 6.99
C LEU A 9 -1.04 2.26 6.09
N LEU A 10 -0.67 3.32 5.36
CA LEU A 10 0.56 3.34 4.57
C LEU A 10 1.82 3.30 5.45
N CYS A 11 1.83 4.02 6.58
CA CYS A 11 2.92 3.94 7.56
C CYS A 11 3.05 2.53 8.16
N LEU A 12 1.92 1.90 8.50
CA LEU A 12 1.90 0.50 8.95
C LEU A 12 2.38 -0.45 7.86
N ALA A 13 1.94 -0.26 6.62
CA ALA A 13 2.40 -1.03 5.47
C ALA A 13 3.91 -0.92 5.29
N LEU A 14 4.51 0.27 5.46
CA LEU A 14 5.95 0.46 5.40
C LEU A 14 6.66 -0.33 6.52
N GLY A 15 6.19 -0.23 7.76
CA GLY A 15 6.74 -1.00 8.87
C GLY A 15 6.70 -2.51 8.61
N VAL A 16 5.57 -3.01 8.10
CA VAL A 16 5.42 -4.42 7.72
C VAL A 16 6.32 -4.80 6.54
N ALA A 17 6.48 -3.95 5.53
CA ALA A 17 7.35 -4.20 4.38
C ALA A 17 8.83 -4.31 4.82
N LEU A 18 9.27 -3.46 5.75
CA LEU A 18 10.61 -3.53 6.33
C LEU A 18 10.81 -4.80 7.16
N LEU A 19 9.82 -5.19 7.97
CA LEU A 19 9.85 -6.46 8.70
C LEU A 19 9.89 -7.66 7.76
N LEU A 20 9.07 -7.66 6.71
CA LEU A 20 9.06 -8.68 5.66
C LEU A 20 10.41 -8.78 4.95
N SER A 21 11.09 -7.65 4.76
CA SER A 21 12.39 -7.57 4.09
C SER A 21 13.50 -8.18 4.92
N VAL A 22 13.52 -7.94 6.23
CA VAL A 22 14.69 -8.26 7.08
C VAL A 22 14.48 -9.54 7.89
N TYR A 23 13.33 -9.71 8.53
CA TYR A 23 13.13 -10.74 9.54
C TYR A 23 13.14 -12.17 8.97
N PRO A 24 12.49 -12.47 7.83
CA PRO A 24 12.60 -13.79 7.20
C PRO A 24 14.00 -14.12 6.70
N LEU A 25 14.74 -13.13 6.15
CA LEU A 25 16.13 -13.34 5.71
C LEU A 25 17.03 -13.70 6.88
N TRP A 26 16.83 -13.06 8.02
CA TRP A 26 17.51 -13.43 9.26
C TRP A 26 17.17 -14.88 9.66
N GLY A 27 15.90 -15.28 9.55
CA GLY A 27 15.46 -16.65 9.76
C GLY A 27 16.19 -17.65 8.88
N VAL A 28 16.42 -17.30 7.61
CA VAL A 28 17.20 -18.12 6.68
C VAL A 28 18.66 -18.25 7.11
N ALA A 29 19.29 -17.17 7.55
CA ALA A 29 20.67 -17.21 8.03
C ALA A 29 20.84 -18.08 9.30
N ARG A 30 19.81 -18.15 10.16
CA ARG A 30 19.80 -18.96 11.39
C ARG A 30 19.28 -20.39 11.20
N GLY A 31 18.69 -20.71 10.05
CA GLY A 31 17.99 -21.98 9.84
C GLY A 31 16.72 -22.13 10.68
N ASP A 32 16.11 -21.03 11.14
CA ASP A 32 14.89 -21.05 11.96
C ASP A 32 13.64 -21.04 11.09
N ALA A 33 12.93 -22.18 11.05
CA ALA A 33 11.72 -22.36 10.27
C ALA A 33 10.56 -21.44 10.70
N ARG A 34 10.48 -21.06 11.99
CA ARG A 34 9.43 -20.16 12.49
C ARG A 34 9.65 -18.74 11.98
N MET A 35 10.90 -18.29 11.98
CA MET A 35 11.27 -16.98 11.43
C MET A 35 11.05 -16.92 9.91
N MET A 36 11.29 -18.01 9.17
CA MET A 36 10.94 -18.08 7.74
C MET A 36 9.43 -18.03 7.52
N ALA A 37 8.65 -18.72 8.35
CA ALA A 37 7.19 -18.80 8.22
C ALA A 37 6.49 -17.45 8.40
N SER A 38 7.07 -16.52 9.17
CA SER A 38 6.50 -15.17 9.38
C SER A 38 6.47 -14.33 8.09
N ALA A 39 7.27 -14.67 7.07
CA ALA A 39 7.22 -14.02 5.75
C ALA A 39 5.79 -14.05 5.17
N ARG A 40 5.07 -15.15 5.35
CA ARG A 40 3.69 -15.27 4.88
C ARG A 40 2.77 -14.31 5.63
N LEU A 41 2.86 -14.27 6.96
CA LEU A 41 2.04 -13.36 7.77
C LEU A 41 2.29 -11.89 7.40
N PHE A 42 3.56 -11.48 7.24
CA PHE A 42 3.88 -10.11 6.84
C PHE A 42 3.40 -9.80 5.42
N SER A 43 3.43 -10.76 4.49
CA SER A 43 2.87 -10.58 3.15
C SER A 43 1.35 -10.33 3.19
N TRP A 44 0.62 -11.02 4.07
CA TRP A 44 -0.80 -10.78 4.31
C TRP A 44 -1.05 -9.39 4.88
N LEU A 45 -0.32 -9.02 5.93
CA LEU A 45 -0.47 -7.72 6.57
C LEU A 45 -0.14 -6.56 5.62
N LEU A 46 0.89 -6.71 4.79
CA LEU A 46 1.27 -5.73 3.77
C LEU A 46 0.11 -5.48 2.80
N PHE A 47 -0.43 -6.54 2.21
CA PHE A 47 -1.55 -6.44 1.28
C PHE A 47 -2.79 -5.83 1.92
N LEU A 48 -3.16 -6.26 3.13
CA LEU A 48 -4.34 -5.72 3.82
C LEU A 48 -4.19 -4.23 4.17
N CYS A 49 -3.00 -3.79 4.58
CA CYS A 49 -2.74 -2.38 4.86
C CYS A 49 -2.83 -1.52 3.59
N VAL A 50 -2.20 -1.97 2.50
CA VAL A 50 -2.22 -1.24 1.22
C VAL A 50 -3.61 -1.24 0.59
N ALA A 51 -4.32 -2.37 0.60
CA ALA A 51 -5.69 -2.47 0.12
C ALA A 51 -6.65 -1.60 0.95
N GLY A 52 -6.47 -1.58 2.27
CA GLY A 52 -7.22 -0.68 3.16
C GLY A 52 -6.97 0.79 2.83
N ALA A 53 -5.71 1.19 2.65
CA ALA A 53 -5.37 2.56 2.24
C ALA A 53 -6.00 2.91 0.89
N PHE A 54 -5.88 2.03 -0.11
CA PHE A 54 -6.50 2.26 -1.42
C PHE A 54 -8.03 2.36 -1.33
N ALA A 55 -8.70 1.53 -0.54
CA ALA A 55 -10.14 1.62 -0.32
C ALA A 55 -10.56 2.94 0.34
N VAL A 56 -9.77 3.44 1.30
CA VAL A 56 -9.97 4.76 1.91
C VAL A 56 -9.83 5.87 0.86
N LEU A 57 -8.86 5.77 -0.05
CA LEU A 57 -8.69 6.74 -1.13
C LEU A 57 -9.88 6.72 -2.10
N VAL A 58 -10.32 5.52 -2.52
CA VAL A 58 -11.52 5.37 -3.35
C VAL A 58 -12.73 5.98 -2.68
N HIS A 59 -12.92 5.74 -1.38
CA HIS A 59 -14.00 6.36 -0.61
C HIS A 59 -13.90 7.88 -0.65
N ALA A 60 -12.71 8.47 -0.44
CA ALA A 60 -12.49 9.92 -0.48
C ALA A 60 -12.92 10.54 -1.84
N PHE A 61 -12.63 9.88 -2.96
CA PHE A 61 -13.11 10.31 -4.28
C PHE A 61 -14.63 10.13 -4.45
N VAL A 62 -15.22 9.05 -3.92
CA VAL A 62 -16.66 8.78 -4.01
C VAL A 62 -17.49 9.79 -3.21
N VAL A 63 -16.99 10.25 -2.07
CA VAL A 63 -17.67 11.29 -1.26
C VAL A 63 -17.23 12.71 -1.59
N ASN A 64 -16.33 12.90 -2.56
CA ASN A 64 -15.72 14.19 -2.90
C ASN A 64 -15.12 14.91 -1.68
N ASP A 65 -14.29 14.21 -0.92
CA ASP A 65 -13.60 14.82 0.22
C ASP A 65 -12.50 15.80 -0.25
N PHE A 66 -12.90 17.05 -0.52
CA PHE A 66 -12.03 18.13 -0.98
C PHE A 66 -11.00 18.60 0.06
N THR A 67 -11.03 18.04 1.27
CA THR A 67 -9.95 18.24 2.26
C THR A 67 -8.67 17.46 1.90
N VAL A 68 -8.73 16.58 0.90
CA VAL A 68 -7.59 15.87 0.32
C VAL A 68 -7.19 16.56 -0.99
N LEU A 69 -5.93 17.01 -1.09
CA LEU A 69 -5.41 17.75 -2.24
C LEU A 69 -5.58 16.95 -3.54
N TYR A 70 -5.36 15.64 -3.46
CA TYR A 70 -5.51 14.78 -4.61
C TYR A 70 -6.95 14.73 -5.15
N VAL A 71 -7.94 14.67 -4.26
CA VAL A 71 -9.38 14.69 -4.62
C VAL A 71 -9.76 16.06 -5.18
N ALA A 72 -9.32 17.15 -4.53
CA ALA A 72 -9.61 18.52 -4.95
C ALA A 72 -9.05 18.86 -6.35
N SER A 73 -7.89 18.29 -6.70
CA SER A 73 -7.25 18.53 -8.00
C SER A 73 -7.76 17.64 -9.14
N ASN A 74 -8.41 16.50 -8.83
CA ASN A 74 -8.75 15.48 -9.82
C ASN A 74 -10.23 15.05 -9.80
N SER A 75 -11.08 15.71 -9.01
CA SER A 75 -12.52 15.41 -8.92
C SER A 75 -13.37 16.68 -8.90
N ASN A 76 -14.63 16.54 -9.29
CA ASN A 76 -15.64 17.59 -9.28
C ASN A 76 -17.00 16.96 -8.96
N THR A 77 -17.88 17.71 -8.29
CA THR A 77 -19.21 17.26 -7.85
C THR A 77 -20.14 16.84 -9.01
N GLN A 78 -19.92 17.36 -10.22
CA GLN A 78 -20.73 17.04 -11.39
C GLN A 78 -20.34 15.71 -12.07
N LEU A 79 -19.25 15.05 -11.66
CA LEU A 79 -18.78 13.81 -12.27
C LEU A 79 -19.58 12.59 -11.77
N PRO A 80 -20.06 11.71 -12.67
CA PRO A 80 -20.62 10.42 -12.29
C PRO A 80 -19.65 9.60 -11.43
N VAL A 81 -20.18 8.80 -10.50
CA VAL A 81 -19.38 8.04 -9.52
C VAL A 81 -18.30 7.17 -10.20
N TRP A 82 -18.60 6.57 -11.35
CA TRP A 82 -17.66 5.73 -12.10
C TRP A 82 -16.40 6.47 -12.54
N TYR A 83 -16.54 7.72 -12.97
CA TYR A 83 -15.40 8.56 -13.35
C TYR A 83 -14.60 9.00 -12.13
N ARG A 84 -15.26 9.20 -10.98
CA ARG A 84 -14.59 9.53 -9.72
C ARG A 84 -13.78 8.36 -9.18
N VAL A 85 -14.27 7.13 -9.34
CA VAL A 85 -13.47 5.93 -9.05
C VAL A 85 -12.28 5.84 -9.99
N ALA A 86 -12.48 6.03 -11.30
CA ALA A 86 -11.37 6.02 -12.26
C ALA A 86 -10.30 7.10 -11.98
N ALA A 87 -10.71 8.25 -11.44
CA ALA A 87 -9.79 9.33 -11.06
C ALA A 87 -8.83 8.93 -9.93
N THR A 88 -9.17 7.93 -9.10
CA THR A 88 -8.33 7.51 -7.96
C THR A 88 -6.97 6.96 -8.36
N TRP A 89 -6.80 6.50 -9.60
CA TRP A 89 -5.52 6.08 -10.17
C TRP A 89 -5.14 6.85 -11.43
N GLY A 90 -5.87 7.93 -11.75
CA GLY A 90 -5.69 8.69 -12.98
C GLY A 90 -4.47 9.63 -12.96
N ALA A 91 -3.92 9.93 -11.78
CA ALA A 91 -2.78 10.83 -11.63
C ALA A 91 -1.57 10.13 -11.01
N HIS A 92 -0.48 10.88 -10.84
CA HIS A 92 0.80 10.37 -10.38
C HIS A 92 0.71 9.67 -9.00
N GLU A 93 0.10 10.33 -8.00
CA GLU A 93 -0.01 9.79 -6.64
C GLU A 93 -0.89 8.52 -6.58
N GLY A 94 -2.04 8.56 -7.25
CA GLY A 94 -2.98 7.44 -7.30
C GLY A 94 -2.44 6.21 -8.04
N SER A 95 -1.79 6.43 -9.19
CA SER A 95 -1.18 5.34 -9.98
C SER A 95 -0.05 4.63 -9.23
N LEU A 96 0.74 5.35 -8.44
CA LEU A 96 1.75 4.75 -7.54
C LEU A 96 1.11 3.89 -6.45
N LEU A 97 0.02 4.36 -5.83
CA LEU A 97 -0.68 3.56 -4.82
C LEU A 97 -1.30 2.30 -5.45
N LEU A 98 -1.89 2.40 -6.65
CA LEU A 98 -2.38 1.25 -7.41
C LEU A 98 -1.24 0.28 -7.73
N TRP A 99 -0.07 0.79 -8.11
CA TRP A 99 1.10 -0.04 -8.38
C TRP A 99 1.52 -0.84 -7.14
N VAL A 100 1.59 -0.20 -5.97
CA VAL A 100 1.90 -0.88 -4.71
C VAL A 100 0.80 -1.87 -4.32
N LEU A 101 -0.46 -1.59 -4.62
CA LEU A 101 -1.57 -2.52 -4.43
C LEU A 101 -1.38 -3.80 -5.27
N LEU A 102 -1.04 -3.66 -6.54
CA LEU A 102 -0.80 -4.79 -7.43
C LEU A 102 0.43 -5.60 -6.99
N MET A 103 1.52 -4.92 -6.63
CA MET A 103 2.75 -5.55 -6.12
C MET A 103 2.50 -6.32 -4.83
N SER A 104 1.82 -5.72 -3.85
CA SER A 104 1.46 -6.38 -2.59
C SER A 104 0.47 -7.52 -2.81
N GLY A 105 -0.46 -7.41 -3.77
CA GLY A 105 -1.33 -8.49 -4.19
C GLY A 105 -0.56 -9.67 -4.77
N TRP A 106 0.49 -9.43 -5.55
CA TRP A 106 1.38 -10.48 -6.03
C TRP A 106 2.21 -11.10 -4.90
N THR A 107 2.73 -10.29 -3.96
CA THR A 107 3.43 -10.79 -2.76
C THR A 107 2.53 -11.71 -1.93
N PHE A 108 1.27 -11.32 -1.76
CA PHE A 108 0.24 -12.12 -1.11
C PHE A 108 -0.04 -13.43 -1.87
N ALA A 109 -0.23 -13.36 -3.19
CA ALA A 109 -0.48 -14.54 -4.02
C ALA A 109 0.67 -15.55 -3.91
N VAL A 110 1.92 -15.09 -4.01
CA VAL A 110 3.11 -15.93 -3.83
C VAL A 110 3.10 -16.56 -2.44
N ALA A 111 2.79 -15.82 -1.37
CA ALA A 111 2.73 -16.35 -0.02
C ALA A 111 1.67 -17.46 0.17
N VAL A 112 0.55 -17.39 -0.56
CA VAL A 112 -0.56 -18.36 -0.48
C VAL A 112 -0.29 -19.59 -1.33
N PHE A 113 0.19 -19.42 -2.57
CA PHE A 113 0.30 -20.49 -3.55
C PHE A 113 1.64 -21.25 -3.54
N SER A 114 2.68 -20.74 -2.85
CA SER A 114 4.02 -21.37 -2.78
C SER A 114 4.20 -22.42 -1.67
N ARG A 115 3.11 -23.02 -1.16
CA ARG A 115 3.17 -23.95 0.00
C ARG A 115 4.02 -25.21 -0.22
N SER A 116 4.15 -25.66 -1.47
CA SER A 116 4.91 -26.85 -1.85
C SER A 116 6.42 -26.59 -1.99
N MET A 117 6.86 -25.33 -1.95
CA MET A 117 8.26 -24.97 -2.12
C MET A 117 9.04 -24.98 -0.79
N PRO A 118 10.37 -25.19 -0.85
CA PRO A 118 11.24 -25.05 0.32
C PRO A 118 11.06 -23.69 1.01
N PRO A 119 10.95 -23.66 2.35
CA PRO A 119 10.62 -22.44 3.09
C PRO A 119 11.71 -21.36 3.01
N ASP A 120 12.96 -21.76 2.80
CA ASP A 120 14.10 -20.88 2.59
C ASP A 120 13.98 -20.09 1.28
N ILE A 121 13.56 -20.74 0.19
CA ILE A 121 13.35 -20.10 -1.11
C ILE A 121 12.18 -19.11 -1.00
N VAL A 122 11.05 -19.55 -0.43
CA VAL A 122 9.87 -18.70 -0.26
C VAL A 122 10.17 -17.48 0.61
N ALA A 123 10.89 -17.66 1.72
CA ALA A 123 11.28 -16.56 2.61
C ALA A 123 12.15 -15.52 1.89
N ARG A 124 13.11 -15.95 1.06
CA ARG A 124 13.96 -15.04 0.27
C ARG A 124 13.17 -14.28 -0.77
N VAL A 125 12.30 -14.97 -1.53
CA VAL A 125 11.47 -14.34 -2.57
C VAL A 125 10.56 -13.28 -1.94
N LEU A 126 9.82 -13.63 -0.89
CA LEU A 126 8.90 -12.71 -0.23
C LEU A 126 9.66 -11.52 0.41
N ALA A 127 10.85 -11.74 0.94
CA ALA A 127 11.68 -10.65 1.46
C ALA A 127 12.13 -9.67 0.37
N VAL A 128 12.53 -10.16 -0.81
CA VAL A 128 12.88 -9.28 -1.95
C VAL A 128 11.67 -8.48 -2.42
N MET A 129 10.50 -9.11 -2.50
CA MET A 129 9.25 -8.41 -2.82
C MET A 129 8.90 -7.35 -1.77
N GLY A 130 9.16 -7.65 -0.49
CA GLY A 130 9.06 -6.69 0.61
C GLY A 130 9.99 -5.50 0.44
N MET A 131 11.25 -5.70 0.04
CA MET A 131 12.23 -4.63 -0.16
C MET A 131 11.80 -3.68 -1.27
N VAL A 132 11.32 -4.23 -2.39
CA VAL A 132 10.79 -3.43 -3.50
C VAL A 132 9.57 -2.63 -3.04
N SER A 133 8.63 -3.27 -2.33
CA SER A 133 7.43 -2.61 -1.80
C SER A 133 7.79 -1.49 -0.81
N ALA A 134 8.79 -1.70 0.06
CA ALA A 134 9.27 -0.69 0.99
C ALA A 134 9.82 0.55 0.27
N GLY A 135 10.57 0.37 -0.82
CA GLY A 135 11.07 1.46 -1.65
C GLY A 135 9.95 2.34 -2.22
N PHE A 136 8.92 1.72 -2.81
CA PHE A 136 7.75 2.46 -3.31
C PHE A 136 6.94 3.12 -2.18
N LEU A 137 6.76 2.44 -1.04
CA LEU A 137 6.05 3.01 0.11
C LEU A 137 6.78 4.22 0.70
N LEU A 138 8.12 4.18 0.77
CA LEU A 138 8.92 5.35 1.15
C LEU A 138 8.69 6.50 0.17
N PHE A 139 8.74 6.24 -1.13
CA PHE A 139 8.50 7.27 -2.15
C PHE A 139 7.10 7.88 -2.03
N ILE A 140 6.06 7.06 -1.83
CA ILE A 140 4.70 7.53 -1.61
C ILE A 140 4.61 8.41 -0.36
N LEU A 141 5.15 7.96 0.78
CA LEU A 141 5.02 8.68 2.05
C LEU A 141 5.78 10.01 2.07
N PHE A 142 6.95 10.08 1.43
CA PHE A 142 7.82 11.26 1.49
C PHE A 142 7.68 12.22 0.31
N THR A 143 7.22 11.75 -0.85
CA THR A 143 7.27 12.55 -2.10
C THR A 143 5.92 12.68 -2.78
N SER A 144 5.04 11.68 -2.71
CA SER A 144 3.79 11.64 -3.49
C SER A 144 2.63 11.09 -2.66
N SER A 145 2.37 11.70 -1.50
CA SER A 145 1.37 11.20 -0.57
C SER A 145 -0.05 11.48 -1.08
N PRO A 146 -0.85 10.45 -1.40
CA PRO A 146 -2.21 10.62 -1.94
C PRO A 146 -3.20 11.14 -0.89
N PHE A 147 -2.79 11.22 0.38
CA PHE A 147 -3.59 11.72 1.50
C PHE A 147 -3.13 13.11 1.96
N ALA A 148 -2.32 13.81 1.17
CA ALA A 148 -1.91 15.18 1.45
C ALA A 148 -3.14 16.08 1.67
N ARG A 149 -3.09 16.88 2.74
CA ARG A 149 -4.17 17.78 3.15
C ARG A 149 -4.03 19.14 2.47
N THR A 150 -5.17 19.76 2.16
CA THR A 150 -5.25 21.13 1.61
C THR A 150 -5.16 22.24 2.66
N LEU A 151 -4.84 21.95 3.92
CA LEU A 151 -4.79 22.99 4.96
C LEU A 151 -3.62 23.97 4.68
N PRO A 152 -3.85 25.30 4.59
CA PRO A 152 -5.08 26.05 4.90
C PRO A 152 -5.93 26.48 3.68
N ASP A 153 -5.48 26.24 2.45
CA ASP A 153 -6.18 26.63 1.21
C ASP A 153 -7.06 25.49 0.67
N PHE A 154 -8.34 25.46 1.08
CA PHE A 154 -9.35 24.64 0.41
C PHE A 154 -9.95 25.41 -0.77
N PRO A 155 -9.91 24.90 -2.01
CA PRO A 155 -10.64 25.51 -3.11
C PRO A 155 -12.14 25.46 -2.80
N VAL A 156 -12.75 26.64 -2.69
CA VAL A 156 -14.19 26.82 -2.52
C VAL A 156 -14.79 26.88 -3.93
N GLU A 157 -15.06 25.73 -4.52
CA GLU A 157 -15.94 25.62 -5.70
C GLU A 157 -17.19 24.79 -5.36
#